data_AF-A0A521KLQ0-F1
#
_entry.id   AF-A0A521KLQ0-F1
#
_cell.length_a   1.000
_cell.length_b   1.000
_cell.length_c   1.000
_cell.angle_alpha   90.00
_cell.angle_beta   90.00
_cell.angle_gamma   90.00
#
_symmetry.space_group_name_H-M   'P 1'
#
loop_
_entity.id
_entity.type
_entity.pdbx_description
1 polymer ?
#
loop_
_entity_poly.entity_id
_entity_poly.type
_entity_poly.pdbx_seq_one_letter_code
_entity_poly.pdbx_strand_id
1 'polypeptide(L)'
;MKIPVQRMQGFAIVTAIFILVVLAALGAFIVSISTNQQIGTALDIQGVRAYQAAKSGIEWGIYQIEATPAYNFSYGTPAVAVGKANSNVRACPASPTSFVPTAPTLATFTVTVTCVATVDANNGPTVFQVISTACNQPAGGICPNNAPISPDYVERRIEVTL
;
A
#
# COMPACT_ATOMS: atom_id res chain seq x y z
N MET A 1 19.09 -35.68 75.72
CA MET A 1 19.89 -35.65 74.47
C MET A 1 19.30 -34.55 73.58
N LYS A 2 19.92 -33.35 73.54
CA LYS A 2 19.46 -32.22 72.72
C LYS A 2 20.32 -32.17 71.46
N ILE A 3 19.70 -32.35 70.30
CA ILE A 3 20.37 -32.28 68.99
C ILE A 3 20.41 -30.80 68.58
N PRO A 4 21.58 -30.16 68.47
CA PRO A 4 21.67 -28.81 67.93
C PRO A 4 21.44 -28.86 66.42
N VAL A 5 20.34 -28.29 65.96
CA VAL A 5 20.06 -28.11 64.54
C VAL A 5 20.93 -26.95 64.04
N GLN A 6 22.03 -27.26 63.35
CA GLN A 6 22.80 -26.24 62.65
C GLN A 6 21.96 -25.69 61.50
N ARG A 7 21.57 -24.41 61.62
CA ARG A 7 20.84 -23.67 60.61
C ARG A 7 21.82 -23.30 59.50
N MET A 8 21.80 -24.05 58.39
CA MET A 8 22.50 -23.66 57.16
C MET A 8 21.90 -22.36 56.64
N GLN A 9 22.62 -21.26 56.81
CA GLN A 9 22.23 -19.92 56.37
C GLN A 9 23.29 -19.43 55.38
N GLY A 10 22.95 -19.26 54.11
CA GLY A 10 23.81 -18.52 53.18
C GLY A 10 23.66 -18.88 51.71
N PHE A 11 23.69 -20.16 51.32
CA PHE A 11 23.77 -20.51 49.89
C PHE A 11 22.44 -20.36 49.14
N ALA A 12 21.31 -20.62 49.81
CA ALA A 12 19.99 -20.62 49.17
C ALA A 12 19.51 -19.23 48.75
N ILE A 13 19.96 -18.15 49.41
CA ILE A 13 19.50 -16.80 49.06
C ILE A 13 20.10 -16.32 47.74
N VAL A 14 21.36 -16.70 47.48
CA VAL A 14 22.08 -16.35 46.24
C VAL A 14 21.48 -17.11 45.06
N THR A 15 21.18 -18.40 45.22
CA THR A 15 20.55 -19.21 44.16
C THR A 15 19.13 -18.76 43.85
N ALA A 16 18.35 -18.35 44.86
CA ALA A 16 17.00 -17.82 44.66
C ALA A 16 16.99 -16.53 43.82
N ILE A 17 17.90 -15.59 44.11
CA ILE A 17 18.03 -14.35 43.33
C ILE A 17 18.43 -14.65 41.90
N PHE A 18 19.39 -15.56 41.69
CA PHE A 18 19.81 -15.95 40.34
C PHE A 18 18.64 -16.50 39.51
N ILE A 19 17.83 -17.40 40.09
CA ILE A 19 16.65 -17.95 39.42
C ILE A 19 15.63 -16.84 39.10
N LEU A 20 15.37 -15.92 40.03
CA LEU A 20 14.45 -14.81 39.79
C LEU A 20 14.91 -13.90 38.65
N VAL A 21 16.20 -13.58 38.58
CA VAL A 21 16.76 -12.75 37.50
C VAL A 21 16.64 -13.45 36.15
N VAL A 22 16.93 -14.76 36.09
CA VAL A 22 16.81 -15.53 34.84
C VAL A 22 15.34 -15.62 34.39
N LEU A 23 14.41 -15.92 35.30
CA LEU A 23 12.98 -15.97 34.98
C LEU A 23 12.45 -14.59 34.54
N ALA A 24 12.90 -13.51 35.18
CA ALA A 24 12.54 -12.16 34.78
C ALA A 24 13.07 -11.82 33.38
N ALA A 25 14.32 -12.19 33.06
CA ALA A 25 14.90 -12.00 31.74
C ALA A 25 14.15 -12.80 30.65
N LEU A 26 13.81 -14.05 30.92
CA LEU A 26 13.01 -14.88 30.00
C LEU A 26 11.60 -14.31 29.80
N GLY A 27 10.95 -13.86 30.87
CA GLY A 27 9.64 -13.20 30.80
C GLY A 27 9.68 -11.93 29.95
N ALA A 28 10.68 -11.06 30.16
CA ALA A 28 10.88 -9.84 29.38
C ALA A 28 11.11 -10.13 27.89
N PHE A 29 11.87 -11.19 27.58
CA PHE A 29 12.13 -11.59 26.19
C PHE A 29 10.87 -12.08 25.47
N ILE A 30 10.02 -12.87 26.15
CA ILE A 30 8.74 -13.35 25.58
C ILE A 30 7.80 -12.18 25.27
N VAL A 31 7.70 -11.18 26.16
CA VAL A 31 6.87 -9.98 25.92
C VAL A 31 7.38 -9.19 24.71
N SER A 32 8.69 -8.99 24.59
CA SER A 32 9.30 -8.30 23.45
C SER A 32 8.99 -8.97 22.11
N ILE A 33 9.05 -10.31 22.05
CA ILE A 33 8.65 -11.06 20.86
C ILE A 33 7.15 -10.87 20.57
N SER A 34 6.29 -10.97 21.58
CA SER A 34 4.85 -10.81 21.41
C SER A 34 4.47 -9.44 20.85
N THR A 35 5.11 -8.36 21.31
CA THR A 35 4.87 -7.00 20.79
C THR A 35 5.35 -6.83 19.36
N ASN A 36 6.50 -7.43 19.00
CA ASN A 36 7.02 -7.36 17.63
C ASN A 36 6.14 -8.15 16.64
N GLN A 37 5.53 -9.26 17.08
CA GLN A 37 4.59 -10.01 16.25
C GLN A 37 3.30 -9.23 15.95
N GLN A 38 2.81 -8.43 16.89
CA GLN A 38 1.61 -7.59 16.69
C GLN A 38 1.83 -6.50 15.63
N ILE A 39 3.03 -5.94 15.55
CA ILE A 39 3.39 -4.91 14.55
C ILE A 39 3.45 -5.53 13.15
N GLY A 40 4.03 -6.73 13.03
CA GLY A 40 4.15 -7.42 11.74
C GLY A 40 2.78 -7.74 11.10
N THR A 41 1.80 -8.19 11.88
CA THR A 41 0.45 -8.46 11.36
C THR A 41 -0.28 -7.17 10.95
N ALA A 42 -0.08 -6.08 11.69
CA ALA A 42 -0.64 -4.78 11.34
C ALA A 42 -0.08 -4.27 10.00
N LEU A 43 1.23 -4.42 9.76
CA LEU A 43 1.88 -4.05 8.50
C LEU A 43 1.38 -4.88 7.32
N ASP A 44 1.15 -6.18 7.50
CA ASP A 44 0.61 -7.03 6.44
C ASP A 44 -0.83 -6.61 6.05
N ILE A 45 -1.68 -6.33 7.04
CA ILE A 45 -3.02 -5.78 6.81
C ILE A 45 -2.96 -4.45 6.05
N GLN A 46 -2.05 -3.55 6.45
CA GLN A 46 -1.85 -2.29 5.73
C GLN A 46 -1.33 -2.52 4.30
N GLY A 47 -0.49 -3.53 4.09
CA GLY A 47 -0.03 -3.97 2.77
C GLY A 47 -1.16 -4.37 1.84
N VAL A 48 -2.12 -5.16 2.32
CA VAL A 48 -3.29 -5.57 1.56
C VAL A 48 -4.22 -4.38 1.26
N ARG A 49 -4.44 -3.50 2.24
CA ARG A 49 -5.26 -2.29 2.05
C ARG A 49 -4.64 -1.34 1.04
N ALA A 50 -3.33 -1.12 1.09
CA ALA A 50 -2.60 -0.34 0.09
C ALA A 50 -2.76 -0.95 -1.31
N TYR A 51 -2.69 -2.28 -1.43
CA TYR A 51 -2.89 -2.96 -2.71
C TYR A 51 -4.30 -2.76 -3.26
N GLN A 52 -5.32 -2.87 -2.41
CA GLN A 52 -6.70 -2.63 -2.80
C GLN A 52 -6.95 -1.16 -3.18
N ALA A 53 -6.32 -0.21 -2.47
CA ALA A 53 -6.35 1.21 -2.83
C ALA A 53 -5.72 1.43 -4.21
N ALA A 54 -4.55 0.86 -4.47
CA ALA A 54 -3.88 0.97 -5.77
C ALA A 54 -4.74 0.37 -6.89
N LYS A 55 -5.41 -0.78 -6.66
CA LYS A 55 -6.35 -1.35 -7.63
C LYS A 55 -7.50 -0.40 -7.98
N SER A 56 -8.09 0.24 -6.98
CA SER A 56 -9.16 1.22 -7.23
C SER A 56 -8.69 2.40 -8.10
N GLY A 57 -7.42 2.81 -7.98
CA GLY A 57 -6.82 3.82 -8.85
C GLY A 57 -6.61 3.35 -10.29
N ILE A 58 -6.29 2.06 -10.49
CA ILE A 58 -6.25 1.48 -11.84
C ILE A 58 -7.64 1.47 -12.45
N GLU A 59 -8.64 0.96 -11.73
CA GLU A 59 -10.02 0.90 -12.22
C GLU A 59 -10.55 2.30 -12.58
N TRP A 60 -10.27 3.29 -11.74
CA TRP A 60 -10.59 4.70 -12.03
C TRP A 60 -9.82 5.22 -13.25
N GLY A 61 -8.52 4.96 -13.36
CA GLY A 61 -7.69 5.43 -14.47
C GLY A 61 -8.11 4.85 -15.82
N ILE A 62 -8.40 3.55 -15.85
CA ILE A 62 -8.96 2.86 -17.02
C ILE A 62 -10.33 3.44 -17.36
N TYR A 63 -11.19 3.65 -16.35
CA TYR A 63 -12.50 4.27 -16.57
C TYR A 63 -12.39 5.65 -17.23
N GLN A 64 -11.42 6.48 -16.85
CA GLN A 64 -11.22 7.80 -17.47
C GLN A 64 -10.78 7.71 -18.94
N ILE A 65 -9.86 6.80 -19.27
CA ILE A 65 -9.45 6.53 -20.66
C ILE A 65 -10.64 6.01 -21.46
N GLU A 66 -11.44 5.15 -20.83
CA GLU A 66 -12.59 4.51 -21.44
C GLU A 66 -13.80 5.44 -21.60
N ALA A 67 -13.90 6.48 -20.77
CA ALA A 67 -14.99 7.46 -20.77
C ALA A 67 -15.04 8.27 -22.08
N THR A 68 -13.90 8.46 -22.75
CA THR A 68 -13.87 8.94 -24.14
C THR A 68 -14.17 7.79 -25.09
N PRO A 69 -15.30 7.77 -25.82
CA PRO A 69 -15.65 6.64 -26.66
C PRO A 69 -14.66 6.47 -27.83
N ALA A 70 -14.12 5.25 -28.02
CA ALA A 70 -13.27 4.91 -29.17
C ALA A 70 -14.02 4.91 -30.52
N TYR A 71 -15.35 4.89 -30.46
CA TYR A 71 -16.23 4.95 -31.61
C TYR A 71 -16.97 6.30 -31.60
N ASN A 72 -16.88 7.05 -32.69
CA ASN A 72 -17.76 8.19 -32.88
C ASN A 72 -19.05 7.68 -33.56
N PHE A 73 -20.07 7.36 -32.78
CA PHE A 73 -21.43 7.12 -33.31
C PHE A 73 -22.09 8.48 -33.58
N SER A 74 -21.51 9.25 -34.51
CA SER A 74 -22.05 10.54 -34.92
C SER A 74 -23.37 10.34 -35.66
N TYR A 75 -24.47 10.68 -34.99
CA TYR A 75 -25.68 11.20 -35.65
C TYR A 75 -25.65 12.74 -35.64
N GLY A 76 -24.49 13.36 -35.86
CA GLY A 76 -24.31 14.81 -35.80
C GLY A 76 -23.47 15.34 -36.96
N THR A 77 -23.73 16.59 -37.34
CA THR A 77 -23.02 17.35 -38.38
C THR A 77 -21.94 18.23 -37.74
N PRO A 78 -20.72 18.35 -38.31
CA PRO A 78 -20.24 17.84 -39.60
C PRO A 78 -19.84 16.36 -39.57
N ALA A 79 -19.87 15.72 -40.75
CA ALA A 79 -19.68 14.28 -40.91
C ALA A 79 -18.27 13.81 -40.51
N VAL A 80 -18.17 13.11 -39.38
CA VAL A 80 -17.05 12.21 -39.11
C VAL A 80 -17.48 10.81 -39.56
N ALA A 81 -16.60 10.06 -40.23
CA ALA A 81 -16.93 8.79 -40.85
C ALA A 81 -17.58 7.80 -39.85
N VAL A 82 -18.89 7.56 -40.02
CA VAL A 82 -19.65 6.56 -39.26
C VAL A 82 -19.04 5.18 -39.54
N GLY A 83 -18.69 4.44 -38.48
CA GLY A 83 -18.17 3.07 -38.58
C GLY A 83 -16.64 2.93 -38.60
N LYS A 84 -15.87 4.00 -38.38
CA LYS A 84 -14.43 3.88 -38.07
C LYS A 84 -14.19 4.09 -36.58
N ALA A 85 -13.74 3.04 -35.89
CA ALA A 85 -13.12 3.20 -34.57
C ALA A 85 -11.77 3.92 -34.77
N ASN A 86 -11.55 5.01 -34.06
CA ASN A 86 -10.21 5.59 -33.93
C ASN A 86 -9.82 5.47 -32.47
N SER A 87 -9.08 4.40 -32.14
CA SER A 87 -8.55 4.20 -30.79
C SER A 87 -7.65 5.36 -30.33
N ASN A 88 -7.15 6.19 -31.25
CA ASN A 88 -6.36 7.39 -30.95
C ASN A 88 -7.21 8.60 -30.52
N VAL A 89 -8.52 8.45 -30.33
CA VAL A 89 -9.40 9.48 -29.75
C VAL A 89 -9.44 9.38 -28.23
N ARG A 90 -9.05 8.24 -27.65
CA ARG A 90 -8.91 8.12 -26.20
C ARG A 90 -7.73 8.94 -25.71
N ALA A 91 -7.87 9.51 -24.52
CA ALA A 91 -6.83 10.31 -23.90
C ALA A 91 -6.65 9.93 -22.43
N CYS A 92 -5.43 10.13 -21.93
CA CYS A 92 -5.20 10.09 -20.49
C CYS A 92 -5.97 11.22 -19.80
N PRO A 93 -6.50 11.00 -18.58
CA PRO A 93 -6.91 12.10 -17.72
C PRO A 93 -5.71 13.00 -17.38
N ALA A 94 -5.97 14.14 -16.72
CA ALA A 94 -4.91 14.93 -16.11
C ALA A 94 -3.99 14.01 -15.28
N SER A 95 -2.67 14.16 -15.43
CA SER A 95 -1.70 13.27 -14.80
C SER A 95 -0.51 14.08 -14.26
N PRO A 96 -0.04 13.82 -13.02
CA PRO A 96 -0.63 12.91 -12.03
C PRO A 96 -1.96 13.44 -11.44
N THR A 97 -2.82 12.50 -11.02
CA THR A 97 -4.02 12.79 -10.22
C THR A 97 -3.97 12.01 -8.93
N SER A 98 -4.17 12.71 -7.81
CA SER A 98 -4.16 12.11 -6.48
C SER A 98 -5.51 12.28 -5.80
N PHE A 99 -5.95 11.24 -5.09
CA PHE A 99 -7.19 11.25 -4.34
C PHE A 99 -7.12 10.28 -3.15
N VAL A 100 -8.06 10.43 -2.22
CA VAL A 100 -8.25 9.51 -1.10
C VAL A 100 -9.48 8.65 -1.40
N PRO A 101 -9.40 7.31 -1.35
CA PRO A 101 -10.56 6.46 -1.54
C PRO A 101 -11.65 6.76 -0.51
N THR A 102 -12.91 6.79 -0.94
CA THR A 102 -14.07 7.08 -0.07
C THR A 102 -14.40 5.95 0.89
N ALA A 103 -13.90 4.74 0.65
CA ALA A 103 -14.10 3.60 1.53
C ALA A 103 -13.38 3.84 2.89
N PRO A 104 -14.08 3.77 4.04
CA PRO A 104 -13.51 4.13 5.34
C PRO A 104 -12.25 3.34 5.72
N THR A 105 -12.16 2.07 5.29
CA THR A 105 -11.00 1.20 5.56
C THR A 105 -9.75 1.58 4.78
N LEU A 106 -9.87 2.47 3.79
CA LEU A 106 -8.79 2.97 2.94
C LEU A 106 -8.56 4.49 3.08
N ALA A 107 -9.30 5.18 3.95
CA ALA A 107 -9.22 6.64 4.11
C ALA A 107 -7.85 7.15 4.56
N THR A 108 -6.99 6.28 5.11
CA THR A 108 -5.60 6.60 5.49
C THR A 108 -4.63 6.50 4.32
N PHE A 109 -5.07 6.03 3.14
CA PHE A 109 -4.24 5.88 1.96
C PHE A 109 -4.55 7.00 0.97
N THR A 110 -3.50 7.54 0.38
CA THR A 110 -3.59 8.39 -0.81
C THR A 110 -3.24 7.54 -2.01
N VAL A 111 -4.02 7.66 -3.08
CA VAL A 111 -3.79 6.99 -4.36
C VAL A 111 -3.39 8.05 -5.37
N THR A 112 -2.27 7.84 -6.05
CA THR A 112 -1.79 8.68 -7.15
C THR A 112 -1.79 7.85 -8.42
N VAL A 113 -2.53 8.32 -9.41
CA VAL A 113 -2.63 7.71 -10.73
C VAL A 113 -1.85 8.55 -11.72
N THR A 114 -1.00 7.88 -12.49
CA THR A 114 -0.29 8.44 -13.64
C THR A 114 -0.69 7.68 -14.88
N CYS A 115 -0.85 8.42 -15.98
CA CYS A 115 -1.25 7.86 -17.25
C CYS A 115 -0.35 8.44 -18.35
N VAL A 116 0.21 7.55 -19.15
CA VAL A 116 1.01 7.91 -20.33
C VAL A 116 0.37 7.28 -21.55
N ALA A 117 0.10 8.09 -22.57
CA ALA A 117 -0.38 7.65 -23.87
C ALA A 117 0.77 7.70 -24.87
N THR A 118 1.08 6.56 -25.49
CA THR A 118 2.14 6.45 -26.50
C THR A 118 1.50 6.14 -27.85
N VAL A 119 1.54 7.11 -28.75
CA VAL A 119 1.03 6.95 -30.12
C VAL A 119 2.02 6.14 -30.96
N ASP A 120 1.51 5.24 -31.79
CA ASP A 120 2.34 4.48 -32.71
C ASP A 120 2.75 5.35 -33.92
N ALA A 121 4.03 5.28 -34.30
CA ALA A 121 4.59 6.11 -35.37
C ALA A 121 4.04 5.77 -36.77
N ASN A 122 3.45 4.59 -36.95
CA ASN A 122 2.85 4.12 -38.20
C ASN A 122 1.32 4.20 -38.16
N ASN A 123 0.75 5.05 -37.30
CA ASN A 123 -0.69 5.18 -37.09
C ASN A 123 -1.36 3.90 -36.56
N GLY A 124 -0.61 3.04 -35.87
CA GLY A 124 -1.16 1.94 -35.06
C GLY A 124 -1.95 2.41 -33.83
N PRO A 125 -2.44 1.47 -33.00
CA PRO A 125 -3.18 1.81 -31.79
C PRO A 125 -2.30 2.56 -30.77
N THR A 126 -2.86 3.58 -30.13
CA THR A 126 -2.22 4.24 -28.98
C THR A 126 -2.17 3.28 -27.81
N VAL A 127 -0.98 3.09 -27.24
CA VAL A 127 -0.74 2.28 -26.04
C VAL A 127 -0.89 3.15 -24.81
N PHE A 128 -1.67 2.72 -23.83
CA PHE A 128 -1.87 3.45 -22.58
C PHE A 128 -1.21 2.71 -21.43
N GLN A 129 -0.32 3.38 -20.72
CA GLN A 129 0.28 2.87 -19.50
C GLN A 129 -0.32 3.63 -18.31
N VAL A 130 -1.03 2.89 -17.45
CA VAL A 130 -1.63 3.42 -16.23
C VAL A 130 -0.89 2.85 -15.03
N ILE A 131 -0.34 3.74 -14.21
CA ILE A 131 0.35 3.39 -12.98
C ILE A 131 -0.42 4.01 -11.82
N SER A 132 -0.82 3.19 -10.87
CA SER A 132 -1.49 3.59 -9.65
C SER A 132 -0.61 3.25 -8.45
N THR A 133 -0.22 4.27 -7.69
CA THR A 133 0.58 4.13 -6.48
C THR A 133 -0.24 4.56 -5.27
N ALA A 134 -0.45 3.65 -4.33
CA ALA A 134 -1.10 3.95 -3.06
C ALA A 134 -0.09 3.96 -1.92
N CYS A 135 -0.12 4.98 -1.07
CA CYS A 135 0.76 5.10 0.10
C CYS A 135 0.02 5.71 1.30
N ASN A 136 0.44 5.35 2.52
CA ASN A 136 -0.14 5.87 3.76
C ASN A 136 0.53 7.16 4.28
N GLN A 137 1.67 7.56 3.70
CA GLN A 137 2.33 8.82 4.00
C GLN A 137 2.69 9.55 2.70
N PRO A 138 1.76 10.26 2.05
CA PRO A 138 2.06 10.97 0.81
C PRO A 138 3.03 12.14 1.03
N ALA A 139 3.91 12.37 0.06
CA ALA A 139 4.75 13.57 0.00
C ALA A 139 3.98 14.67 -0.74
N GLY A 140 3.59 15.74 -0.04
CA GLY A 140 2.84 16.84 -0.65
C GLY A 140 1.48 16.41 -1.24
N GLY A 141 0.85 15.37 -0.69
CA GLY A 141 -0.41 14.82 -1.19
C GLY A 141 -0.28 13.84 -2.37
N ILE A 142 0.95 13.43 -2.71
CA ILE A 142 1.24 12.56 -3.86
C ILE A 142 2.04 11.34 -3.38
N CYS A 143 1.81 10.19 -4.03
CA CYS A 143 2.61 8.97 -3.89
C CYS A 143 3.40 8.71 -5.18
N PRO A 144 4.61 8.13 -5.14
CA PRO A 144 5.32 7.61 -3.96
C PRO A 144 5.87 8.71 -3.04
N ASN A 145 6.18 8.35 -1.80
CA ASN A 145 6.97 9.20 -0.90
C ASN A 145 8.41 8.68 -0.82
N ASN A 146 9.35 9.45 -1.36
CA ASN A 146 10.77 9.11 -1.39
C ASN A 146 11.50 9.32 -0.05
N ALA A 147 10.86 9.94 0.94
CA ALA A 147 11.41 10.20 2.27
C ALA A 147 10.33 10.02 3.37
N PRO A 148 9.81 8.79 3.57
CA PRO A 148 8.84 8.54 4.62
C PRO A 148 9.47 8.70 6.00
N ILE A 149 8.68 9.23 6.94
CA ILE A 149 9.13 9.53 8.31
C ILE A 149 8.61 8.53 9.35
N SER A 150 7.64 7.68 8.98
CA SER A 150 7.12 6.62 9.86
C SER A 150 7.73 5.26 9.55
N PRO A 151 8.05 4.45 10.57
CA PRO A 151 8.40 3.04 10.38
C PRO A 151 7.24 2.21 9.79
N ASP A 152 6.00 2.71 9.88
CA ASP A 152 4.81 2.04 9.34
C ASP A 152 4.53 2.42 7.88
N TYR A 153 5.50 2.99 7.15
CA TYR A 153 5.31 3.36 5.76
C TYR A 153 5.02 2.13 4.89
N VAL A 154 3.89 2.18 4.18
CA VAL A 154 3.50 1.14 3.23
C VAL A 154 3.12 1.80 1.92
N GLU A 155 3.67 1.25 0.84
CA GLU A 155 3.38 1.63 -0.53
C GLU A 155 3.07 0.40 -1.38
N ARG A 156 2.10 0.53 -2.28
CA ARG A 156 1.84 -0.45 -3.34
C ARG A 156 1.67 0.26 -4.67
N ARG A 157 2.45 -0.18 -5.66
CA ARG A 157 2.38 0.29 -7.05
C ARG A 157 1.83 -0.82 -7.93
N ILE A 158 0.81 -0.51 -8.72
CA ILE A 158 0.25 -1.39 -9.75
C ILE A 158 0.36 -0.68 -11.08
N GLU A 159 0.72 -1.44 -12.10
CA GLU A 159 0.90 -0.95 -13.46
C GLU A 159 0.14 -1.83 -14.42
N VAL A 160 -0.60 -1.20 -15.33
CA VAL A 160 -1.36 -1.88 -16.39
C VAL A 160 -1.08 -1.16 -17.71
N THR A 161 -0.90 -1.94 -18.76
CA THR A 161 -0.77 -1.46 -20.13
C THR A 161 -1.95 -1.96 -20.94
N LEU A 162 -2.55 -1.05 -21.71
CA LEU A 162 -3.69 -1.28 -22.60
C LEU A 162 -3.31 -1.01 -24.05
#